data_AF-S3B198-F1
#
_entry.id   AF-S3B198-F1
#
_cell.length_a   1.000
_cell.length_b   1.000
_cell.length_c   1.000
_cell.angle_alpha   90.00
_cell.angle_beta   90.00
_cell.angle_gamma   90.00
#
_symmetry.space_group_name_H-M   'P 1'
#
loop_
_entity.id
_entity.type
_entity.pdbx_description
1 polymer ?
#
loop_
_entity_poly.entity_id
_entity_poly.type
_entity_poly.pdbx_seq_one_letter_code
_entity_poly.pdbx_strand_id
1 'polypeptide(L)' 'MPDQGASVSGAVNAGCRDCAWFRTMISRARETGDDRSAADLEALQGRHLHLGHNPDAGSGGKGLRGV' A
#
# COMPACT_ATOMS: atom_id res chain seq x y z
N MET A 1 -27.32 2.47 -15.32
CA MET A 1 -26.32 1.52 -14.80
C MET A 1 -24.95 2.03 -15.22
N PRO A 2 -24.18 2.72 -14.36
CA PRO A 2 -22.77 2.96 -14.63
C PRO A 2 -21.93 1.77 -14.15
N ASP A 3 -21.02 1.40 -15.04
CA ASP A 3 -20.08 0.29 -15.04
C ASP A 3 -19.19 0.26 -13.78
N GLN A 4 -19.40 -0.79 -12.98
CA GLN A 4 -18.64 -1.10 -11.78
C GLN A 4 -17.32 -1.80 -12.17
N GLY A 5 -16.39 -1.05 -12.78
CA GLY A 5 -15.11 -1.60 -13.26
C GLY A 5 -13.86 -0.84 -12.81
N ALA A 6 -14.01 0.38 -12.29
CA ALA A 6 -12.89 1.20 -11.88
C ALA A 6 -12.71 1.18 -10.35
N SER A 7 -11.60 0.58 -9.90
CA SER A 7 -10.88 1.02 -8.71
C SER A 7 -11.40 0.57 -7.34
N VAL A 8 -11.74 -0.71 -7.16
CA VAL A 8 -11.66 -1.29 -5.80
C VAL A 8 -10.24 -1.11 -5.22
N SER A 9 -9.21 -1.10 -6.07
CA SER A 9 -7.82 -0.78 -5.73
C SER A 9 -7.57 0.71 -5.41
N GLY A 10 -8.43 1.63 -5.87
CA GLY A 10 -8.31 3.07 -5.59
C GLY A 10 -9.03 3.49 -4.31
N ALA A 11 -10.15 2.84 -3.97
CA ALA A 11 -10.92 3.14 -2.77
C ALA A 11 -10.24 2.61 -1.49
N VAL A 12 -9.61 1.43 -1.52
CA VAL A 12 -8.80 0.94 -0.38
C VAL A 12 -7.56 1.81 -0.10
N ASN A 13 -7.11 2.58 -1.10
CA ASN A 13 -5.95 3.47 -1.01
C ASN A 13 -6.26 4.81 -0.32
N ALA A 14 -7.51 5.27 -0.32
CA ALA A 14 -7.89 6.58 0.21
C ALA A 14 -7.92 6.66 1.75
N GLY A 15 -8.06 5.52 2.44
CA GLY A 15 -8.14 5.45 3.91
C GLY A 15 -6.84 5.05 4.62
N CYS A 16 -5.84 4.53 3.89
CA CYS A 16 -4.61 4.03 4.50
C CYS A 16 -3.50 5.09 4.47
N ARG A 17 -3.17 5.62 5.67
CA ARG A 17 -2.12 6.64 5.84
C ARG A 17 -0.76 6.17 5.34
N ASP A 18 -0.41 4.90 5.55
CA ASP A 18 0.84 4.32 5.06
C ASP A 18 0.89 4.24 3.53
N CYS A 19 -0.23 3.91 2.86
CA CYS A 19 -0.30 3.93 1.40
C CYS A 19 -0.01 5.32 0.81
N ALA A 20 -0.55 6.39 1.42
CA ALA A 20 -0.29 7.76 1.01
C ALA A 20 1.17 8.18 1.27
N TRP A 21 1.75 7.73 2.40
CA TRP A 21 3.15 7.97 2.72
C TRP A 21 4.10 7.29 1.72
N PHE A 22 3.88 6.00 1.41
CA PHE A 22 4.69 5.28 0.42
C PHE A 22 4.67 5.98 -0.94
N ARG A 23 3.49 6.38 -1.43
CA ARG A 23 3.37 7.13 -2.70
C ARG A 23 4.17 8.42 -2.68
N THR A 24 4.12 9.17 -1.58
CA THR A 24 4.85 10.43 -1.43
C THR A 24 6.37 10.20 -1.45
N MET A 25 6.85 9.19 -0.73
CA MET A 25 8.28 8.89 -0.64
C MET A 25 8.84 8.33 -1.95
N ILE A 26 8.08 7.47 -2.65
CA ILE A 26 8.46 6.94 -3.96
C ILE A 26 8.57 8.08 -4.98
N SER A 27 7.59 8.99 -5.03
CA SER A 27 7.66 10.16 -5.92
C SER A 27 8.90 11.00 -5.63
N ARG A 28 9.16 11.31 -4.35
CA ARG A 28 10.33 12.10 -3.96
C ARG A 28 11.64 11.42 -4.35
N ALA A 29 11.77 10.11 -4.14
CA ALA A 29 12.96 9.35 -4.50
C ALA A 29 13.23 9.43 -6.02
N ARG A 30 12.17 9.29 -6.84
CA ARG A 30 12.24 9.44 -8.30
C ARG A 30 12.61 10.87 -8.72
N GLU A 31 12.05 11.89 -8.06
CA GLU A 31 12.39 13.30 -8.33
C GLU A 31 13.85 13.62 -8.01
N THR A 32 14.43 12.98 -6.99
CA THR A 32 15.86 13.13 -6.65
C THR A 32 16.80 12.25 -7.48
N GLY A 33 16.27 11.38 -8.35
CA GLY A 33 17.05 10.44 -9.15
C GLY A 33 17.60 9.23 -8.37
N ASP A 34 17.03 8.92 -7.21
CA ASP A 34 17.44 7.79 -6.37
C ASP A 34 16.57 6.55 -6.70
N ASP A 35 16.86 5.93 -7.85
CA ASP A 35 16.13 4.77 -8.35
C ASP A 35 16.18 3.57 -7.38
N ARG A 36 17.28 3.43 -6.63
CA ARG A 36 17.43 2.35 -5.65
C ARG A 36 16.46 2.52 -4.48
N SER A 37 16.34 3.72 -3.93
CA SER A 37 15.38 4.00 -2.87
C SER A 37 13.94 3.90 -3.36
N ALA A 38 13.67 4.34 -4.60
CA ALA A 38 12.33 4.18 -5.19
C ALA A 38 11.94 2.70 -5.29
N ALA A 39 12.83 1.84 -5.80
CA ALA A 39 12.58 0.41 -5.93
C ALA A 39 12.40 -0.29 -4.58
N ASP A 40 13.19 0.08 -3.56
CA ASP A 40 13.04 -0.45 -2.19
C ASP A 40 11.69 -0.07 -1.59
N LEU A 41 11.29 1.20 -1.72
CA LEU A 41 10.00 1.70 -1.25
C LEU A 41 8.81 1.03 -1.98
N GLU A 42 8.95 0.76 -3.28
CA GLU A 42 7.95 0.00 -4.06
C GLU A 42 7.82 -1.44 -3.57
N ALA A 43 8.93 -2.11 -3.24
CA ALA A 43 8.92 -3.46 -2.68
C ALA A 43 8.23 -3.50 -1.30
N LEU A 44 8.52 -2.51 -0.44
CA LEU A 44 7.88 -2.37 0.87
C LEU A 44 6.37 -2.07 0.74
N GLN A 45 5.99 -1.21 -0.20
CA GLN A 45 4.59 -0.92 -0.50
C GLN A 45 3.87 -2.19 -0.99
N GLY A 46 4.49 -2.95 -1.90
CA GLY A 46 3.94 -4.22 -2.39
C GLY A 46 3.69 -5.22 -1.26
N ARG A 47 4.64 -5.36 -0.32
CA ARG A 47 4.46 -6.19 0.88
C ARG A 47 3.35 -5.68 1.80
N HIS A 48 3.26 -4.37 2.01
CA HIS A 48 2.20 -3.74 2.80
C HIS A 48 0.82 -4.03 2.20
N LEU A 49 0.68 -3.89 0.87
CA LEU A 49 -0.55 -4.21 0.17
C LEU A 49 -0.90 -5.70 0.28
N HIS A 50 0.07 -6.59 0.13
CA HIS A 50 -0.14 -8.03 0.22
C HIS A 50 -0.62 -8.48 1.61
N LEU A 51 -0.08 -7.90 2.67
CA LEU A 51 -0.38 -8.30 4.06
C LEU A 51 -1.59 -7.58 4.67
N GLY A 52 -1.82 -6.32 4.30
CA GLY A 52 -2.82 -5.45 4.95
C GLY A 52 -4.04 -5.12 4.09
N HIS A 53 -3.95 -5.30 2.77
CA HIS A 53 -4.99 -4.87 1.82
C HIS A 53 -5.46 -5.98 0.88
N ASN A 54 -4.92 -7.20 0.99
CA ASN A 54 -5.46 -8.34 0.26
C ASN A 54 -6.75 -8.81 0.94
N PRO A 55 -7.94 -8.71 0.30
CA PRO A 55 -9.22 -9.08 0.92
C PRO A 55 -9.34 -10.58 1.21
N ASP A 56 -8.51 -11.42 0.57
CA ASP A 56 -8.43 -12.87 0.80
C ASP A 56 -7.44 -13.24 1.92
N ALA A 57 -6.45 -12.38 2.19
CA ALA A 57 -5.59 -12.51 3.37
C ALA A 57 -6.34 -11.95 4.57
N GLY A 58 -7.27 -12.75 5.09
CA GLY A 58 -8.16 -12.39 6.19
C GLY A 58 -7.46 -11.54 7.24
N SER A 59 -7.98 -10.33 7.45
CA SER A 59 -7.82 -9.47 8.63
C SER A 59 -6.84 -9.99 9.69
N GLY A 60 -5.53 -9.88 9.42
CA GLY A 60 -4.48 -10.28 10.35
C GLY A 60 -4.09 -9.18 11.35
N GLY A 61 -4.96 -8.19 11.57
CA GLY A 61 -4.73 -7.08 12.48
C GLY A 61 -5.39 -7.29 13.84
N LYS A 62 -4.83 -8.16 14.68
CA LYS A 62 -4.78 -8.16 16.16
C LYS A 62 -4.80 -9.59 16.71
N GLY A 63 -3.62 -10.15 16.86
CA GLY A 63 -3.38 -11.35 17.65
C GLY A 63 -2.16 -11.11 18.51
N LEU A 64 -2.18 -10.03 19.29
CA LEU A 64 -1.23 -9.84 20.39
C LEU A 64 -1.45 -11.03 21.32
N ARG A 65 -0.58 -12.03 21.18
CA ARG A 65 -0.41 -13.11 22.14
C ARG A 65 0.48 -12.59 23.25
N GLY A 66 -0.04 -12.60 24.47
CA GLY A 66 0.58 -12.08 25.69
C GLY A 66 -0.46 -11.17 26.36
N VAL A 67 -1.19 -11.61 27.39
CA VAL A 67 -0.90 -12.54 28.49
C VAL A 67 -2.16 -13.28 28.91
#